data_AF-W1WD00-F1
#
_entry.id   AF-W1WD00-F1
#
_cell.length_a   1.000
_cell.length_b   1.000
_cell.length_c   1.000
_cell.angle_alpha   90.00
_cell.angle_beta   90.00
_cell.angle_gamma   90.00
#
_symmetry.space_group_name_H-M   'P 1'
#
loop_
_entity.id
_entity.type
_entity.pdbx_description
1 polymer ?
#
loop_
_entity_poly.entity_id
_entity_poly.type
_entity_poly.pdbx_seq_one_letter_code
_entity_poly.pdbx_strand_id
1 'polypeptide(L)'
;MKRVLTALAATLPFAANAADAISGAVERQPTNWQAIIMFLIFVVFTLGITYWASKRVRSRSDYYTAGGNITGFQNGLAIAGDYMSAASFLGISALVFTSGYDGLIYSLGFLVGWPIILFLIAERLRNLGRYTFADVASYRLKQGPIRILSACGSLVVVALYLIAQMVGAGKLIE
;
A
#
# COMPACT_ATOMS: atom_id res chain seq x y z
N MET A 1 29.54 -8.80 7.82
CA MET A 1 29.56 -7.71 6.81
C MET A 1 29.66 -8.21 5.37
N LYS A 2 30.57 -9.14 5.03
CA LYS A 2 30.72 -9.64 3.64
C LYS A 2 29.45 -10.25 3.01
N ARG A 3 28.62 -10.96 3.79
CA ARG A 3 27.36 -11.58 3.30
C ARG A 3 26.22 -10.58 3.00
N VAL A 4 26.24 -9.41 3.63
CA VAL A 4 25.24 -8.34 3.39
C VAL A 4 25.61 -7.55 2.13
N LEU A 5 26.91 -7.31 1.91
CA LEU A 5 27.44 -6.69 0.70
C LEU A 5 27.20 -7.52 -0.56
N THR A 6 27.29 -8.86 -0.47
CA THR A 6 26.97 -9.75 -1.60
C THR A 6 25.48 -9.80 -1.93
N ALA A 7 24.59 -9.65 -0.93
CA ALA A 7 23.15 -9.56 -1.17
C ALA A 7 22.75 -8.22 -1.80
N LEU A 8 23.42 -7.13 -1.41
CA LEU A 8 23.23 -5.81 -2.03
C LEU A 8 23.71 -5.81 -3.49
N ALA A 9 24.84 -6.47 -3.78
CA ALA A 9 25.39 -6.57 -5.13
C ALA A 9 24.48 -7.37 -6.10
N ALA A 10 23.72 -8.35 -5.59
CA ALA A 10 22.76 -9.12 -6.39
C ALA A 10 21.52 -8.29 -6.81
N THR A 11 21.25 -7.16 -6.16
CA THR A 11 20.13 -6.26 -6.52
C THR A 11 20.47 -5.22 -7.58
N LEU A 12 21.77 -4.95 -7.81
CA LEU A 12 22.26 -4.02 -8.82
C LEU A 12 21.82 -4.36 -10.27
N PRO A 13 21.86 -5.64 -10.73
CA PRO A 13 21.40 -5.95 -12.09
C PRO A 13 19.88 -5.85 -12.27
N PHE A 14 19.08 -5.83 -11.20
CA PHE A 14 17.63 -5.61 -11.30
C PHE A 14 17.30 -4.13 -11.55
N ALA A 15 18.09 -3.21 -10.98
CA ALA A 15 17.94 -1.77 -11.21
C ALA A 15 18.30 -1.36 -12.65
N ALA A 16 19.26 -2.04 -13.28
CA ALA A 16 19.71 -1.73 -14.63
C ALA A 16 18.66 -2.02 -15.72
N ASN A 17 17.82 -3.04 -15.53
CA ASN A 17 16.78 -3.42 -16.50
C ASN A 17 15.44 -2.70 -16.30
N ALA A 18 15.28 -1.94 -15.20
CA ALA A 18 14.07 -1.15 -14.93
C ALA A 18 14.09 0.22 -15.65
N ALA A 19 15.25 0.65 -16.14
CA ALA A 19 15.42 1.93 -16.83
C ALA A 19 14.73 1.97 -18.21
N ASP A 20 14.59 0.83 -18.87
CA ASP A 20 14.00 0.73 -20.22
C ASP A 20 12.47 0.90 -20.24
N ALA A 21 11.79 0.92 -19.09
CA ALA A 21 10.35 1.15 -19.02
C ALA A 21 9.95 2.64 -19.15
N ILE A 22 10.93 3.57 -19.14
CA ILE A 22 10.71 5.02 -19.09
C ILE A 22 11.19 5.71 -20.39
N SER A 23 11.63 4.98 -21.42
CA SER A 23 12.29 5.53 -22.61
C SER A 23 11.36 5.96 -23.76
N GLY A 24 10.06 6.17 -23.49
CA GLY A 24 9.12 6.72 -24.48
C GLY A 24 9.35 8.22 -24.72
N ALA A 25 9.09 8.70 -25.95
CA ALA A 25 9.08 10.13 -26.24
C ALA A 25 7.88 10.79 -25.55
N VAL A 26 8.13 11.46 -24.42
CA VAL A 26 7.14 12.23 -23.66
C VAL A 26 6.76 13.47 -24.48
N GLU A 27 5.64 13.45 -25.19
CA GLU A 27 5.08 14.69 -25.74
C GLU A 27 4.57 15.57 -24.59
N ARG A 28 5.03 16.82 -24.53
CA ARG A 28 4.56 17.75 -23.50
C ARG A 28 3.12 18.13 -23.76
N GLN A 29 2.20 17.51 -23.03
CA GLN A 29 0.80 17.92 -22.99
C GLN A 29 0.69 19.38 -22.52
N PRO A 30 -0.24 20.17 -23.12
CA PRO A 30 -0.54 21.51 -22.63
C PRO A 30 -1.03 21.42 -21.17
N THR A 31 -0.64 22.39 -20.37
CA THR A 31 -0.96 22.43 -18.95
C THR A 31 -2.48 22.45 -18.73
N ASN A 32 -3.00 21.39 -18.11
CA ASN A 32 -4.43 21.22 -17.85
C ASN A 32 -4.80 21.81 -16.48
N TRP A 33 -5.24 23.08 -16.48
CA TRP A 33 -5.62 23.77 -15.25
C TRP A 33 -6.79 23.12 -14.52
N GLN A 34 -7.73 22.49 -15.24
CA GLN A 34 -8.88 21.82 -14.64
C GLN A 34 -8.41 20.62 -13.79
N ALA A 35 -7.53 19.79 -14.33
CA ALA A 35 -6.97 18.64 -13.61
C ALA A 35 -6.17 19.08 -12.36
N ILE A 36 -5.36 20.14 -12.49
CA ILE A 36 -4.57 20.70 -11.38
C ILE A 36 -5.49 21.21 -10.26
N ILE A 37 -6.55 21.96 -10.61
CA ILE A 37 -7.50 22.49 -9.63
C ILE A 37 -8.22 21.34 -8.91
N MET A 38 -8.70 20.33 -9.66
CA MET A 38 -9.34 19.15 -9.06
C MET A 38 -8.41 18.40 -8.10
N PHE A 39 -7.14 18.21 -8.50
CA PHE A 39 -6.12 17.59 -7.66
C PHE A 39 -5.89 18.38 -6.37
N LEU A 40 -5.73 19.70 -6.46
CA LEU A 40 -5.53 20.56 -5.29
C LEU A 40 -6.75 20.54 -4.35
N ILE A 41 -7.97 20.59 -4.88
CA ILE A 41 -9.19 20.47 -4.07
C ILE A 41 -9.19 19.14 -3.32
N PHE A 42 -8.87 18.04 -4.00
CA PHE A 42 -8.83 16.72 -3.39
C PHE A 42 -7.76 16.62 -2.28
N VAL A 43 -6.55 17.13 -2.53
CA VAL A 43 -5.47 17.15 -1.54
C VAL A 43 -5.83 18.00 -0.32
N VAL A 44 -6.35 19.22 -0.52
CA VAL A 44 -6.74 20.11 0.58
C VAL A 44 -7.87 19.50 1.40
N PHE A 45 -8.86 18.90 0.74
CA PHE A 45 -9.98 18.24 1.39
C PHE A 45 -9.54 17.04 2.24
N THR A 46 -8.72 16.14 1.68
CA THR A 46 -8.20 14.95 2.38
C THR A 46 -7.31 15.32 3.56
N LEU A 47 -6.41 16.30 3.39
CA LEU A 47 -5.58 16.82 4.49
C LEU A 47 -6.42 17.52 5.56
N GLY A 48 -7.46 18.27 5.16
CA GLY A 48 -8.39 18.92 6.08
C GLY A 48 -9.14 17.94 6.96
N ILE A 49 -9.68 16.85 6.38
CA ILE A 49 -10.31 15.76 7.13
C ILE A 49 -9.32 15.10 8.06
N THR A 50 -8.11 14.79 7.58
CA THR A 50 -7.06 14.13 8.37
C THR A 50 -6.63 14.98 9.56
N TYR A 51 -6.46 16.28 9.38
CA TYR A 51 -6.12 17.23 10.44
C TYR A 51 -7.26 17.39 11.45
N TRP A 52 -8.50 17.43 10.99
CA TRP A 52 -9.66 17.46 11.88
C TRP A 52 -9.79 16.16 12.70
N ALA A 53 -9.54 15.01 12.08
CA ALA A 53 -9.56 13.70 12.75
C ALA A 53 -8.43 13.57 13.77
N SER A 54 -7.22 14.05 13.46
CA SER A 54 -6.06 13.96 14.35
C SER A 54 -6.28 14.70 15.67
N LYS A 55 -7.03 15.82 15.67
CA LYS A 55 -7.42 16.55 16.90
C LYS A 55 -8.29 15.75 17.87
N ARG A 56 -8.92 14.67 17.41
CA ARG A 56 -9.82 13.83 18.21
C ARG A 56 -9.12 12.64 18.86
N VAL A 57 -7.88 12.35 18.47
CA VAL A 57 -7.09 11.23 19.01
C VAL A 57 -6.50 11.63 20.36
N ARG A 58 -6.85 10.89 21.43
CA ARG A 58 -6.31 11.13 22.79
C ARG A 58 -5.53 9.95 23.36
N SER A 59 -5.75 8.76 22.84
CA SER A 59 -5.12 7.53 23.30
C SER A 59 -4.64 6.64 22.15
N ARG A 60 -3.84 5.62 22.48
CA ARG A 60 -3.37 4.61 21.52
C ARG A 60 -4.54 3.82 20.90
N SER A 61 -5.58 3.50 21.68
CA SER A 61 -6.79 2.85 21.18
C SER A 61 -7.58 3.76 20.23
N ASP A 62 -7.58 5.07 20.46
CA ASP A 62 -8.22 6.01 19.54
C ASP A 62 -7.46 6.07 18.21
N TYR A 63 -6.13 6.03 18.26
CA TYR A 63 -5.30 6.08 17.06
C TYR A 63 -5.42 4.82 16.20
N TYR A 64 -5.36 3.63 16.82
CA TYR A 64 -5.31 2.37 16.06
C TYR A 64 -6.67 1.72 15.80
N THR A 65 -7.68 1.96 16.65
CA THR A 65 -8.99 1.31 16.52
C THR A 65 -10.16 2.29 16.62
N ALA A 66 -9.90 3.61 16.62
CA ALA A 66 -10.91 4.65 16.85
C ALA A 66 -11.80 4.38 18.08
N GLY A 67 -11.20 3.80 19.13
CA GLY A 67 -11.92 3.41 20.36
C GLY A 67 -12.95 2.31 20.18
N GLY A 68 -12.95 1.58 19.06
CA GLY A 68 -13.92 0.52 18.75
C GLY A 68 -15.23 1.02 18.14
N ASN A 69 -15.32 2.31 17.76
CA ASN A 69 -16.56 2.94 17.29
C ASN A 69 -16.79 2.83 15.77
N ILE A 70 -15.96 2.09 15.03
CA ILE A 70 -16.09 1.94 13.57
C ILE A 70 -17.08 0.80 13.26
N THR A 71 -18.13 1.13 12.52
CA THR A 71 -19.10 0.12 12.04
C THR A 71 -18.48 -0.80 10.99
N GLY A 72 -19.05 -2.00 10.81
CA GLY A 72 -18.58 -2.96 9.80
C GLY A 72 -18.56 -2.39 8.37
N PHE A 73 -19.56 -1.59 8.01
CA PHE A 73 -19.63 -0.94 6.70
C PHE A 73 -18.52 0.11 6.52
N GLN A 74 -18.29 0.96 7.52
CA GLN A 74 -17.21 1.96 7.47
C GLN A 74 -15.83 1.30 7.37
N ASN A 75 -15.60 0.22 8.13
CA ASN A 75 -14.36 -0.53 8.06
C ASN A 75 -14.19 -1.21 6.69
N GLY A 76 -15.27 -1.78 6.14
CA GLY A 76 -15.28 -2.36 4.80
C GLY A 76 -14.96 -1.33 3.71
N LEU A 77 -15.53 -0.14 3.79
CA LEU A 77 -15.26 0.95 2.86
C LEU A 77 -13.81 1.44 2.96
N ALA A 78 -13.25 1.53 4.18
CA ALA A 78 -11.86 1.89 4.38
C ALA A 78 -10.91 0.86 3.75
N ILE A 79 -11.15 -0.44 3.98
CA ILE A 79 -10.35 -1.53 3.40
C ILE A 79 -10.48 -1.54 1.87
N ALA A 80 -11.68 -1.31 1.34
CA ALA A 80 -11.89 -1.17 -0.10
C ALA A 80 -11.11 0.03 -0.67
N GLY A 81 -11.07 1.16 0.03
CA GLY A 81 -10.26 2.31 -0.34
C GLY A 81 -8.75 1.98 -0.37
N ASP A 82 -8.23 1.32 0.67
CA ASP A 82 -6.83 0.92 0.74
C ASP A 82 -6.43 -0.10 -0.35
N TYR A 83 -7.38 -0.90 -0.82
CA TYR A 83 -7.18 -1.83 -1.93
C TYR A 83 -7.02 -1.12 -3.28
N MET A 84 -7.67 0.03 -3.46
CA MET A 84 -7.68 0.78 -4.71
C MET A 84 -6.38 1.56 -4.86
N SER A 85 -5.36 0.89 -5.41
CA SER A 85 -4.06 1.47 -5.71
C SER A 85 -3.79 1.50 -7.22
N ALA A 86 -2.76 2.24 -7.63
CA ALA A 86 -2.29 2.23 -9.01
C ALA A 86 -1.94 0.80 -9.49
N ALA A 87 -1.40 -0.05 -8.60
CA ALA A 87 -1.11 -1.44 -8.92
C ALA A 87 -2.39 -2.25 -9.17
N SER A 88 -3.42 -2.07 -8.33
CA SER A 88 -4.69 -2.78 -8.48
C SER A 88 -5.45 -2.34 -9.72
N PHE A 89 -5.45 -1.04 -10.02
CA PHE A 89 -6.14 -0.49 -11.20
C PHE A 89 -5.35 -0.77 -12.49
N LEU A 90 -4.14 -0.22 -12.62
CA LEU A 90 -3.34 -0.35 -13.85
C LEU A 90 -2.85 -1.78 -14.07
N GLY A 91 -2.46 -2.49 -13.00
CA GLY A 91 -1.92 -3.84 -13.11
C GLY A 91 -2.96 -4.85 -13.60
N ILE A 92 -4.16 -4.85 -13.00
CA ILE A 92 -5.23 -5.75 -13.44
C ILE A 92 -5.73 -5.36 -14.83
N SER A 93 -5.93 -4.06 -15.11
CA SER A 93 -6.33 -3.61 -16.45
C SER A 93 -5.31 -4.00 -17.52
N ALA A 94 -4.01 -3.87 -17.24
CA ALA A 94 -2.95 -4.30 -18.16
C ALA A 94 -2.96 -5.82 -18.37
N LEU A 95 -3.11 -6.62 -17.30
CA LEU A 95 -3.20 -8.08 -17.39
C LEU A 95 -4.40 -8.53 -18.23
N VAL A 96 -5.57 -7.89 -18.04
CA VAL A 96 -6.76 -8.19 -18.84
C VAL A 96 -6.56 -7.74 -20.30
N PHE A 97 -5.90 -6.61 -20.53
CA PHE A 97 -5.58 -6.16 -21.89
C PHE A 97 -4.64 -7.15 -22.61
N THR A 98 -3.64 -7.71 -21.93
CA THR A 98 -2.66 -8.62 -22.55
C THR A 98 -3.14 -10.07 -22.62
N SER A 99 -3.86 -10.54 -21.62
CA SER A 99 -4.22 -11.96 -21.44
C SER A 99 -5.72 -12.22 -21.58
N GLY A 100 -6.51 -11.20 -21.90
CA GLY A 100 -7.95 -11.31 -22.08
C GLY A 100 -8.67 -11.72 -20.80
N TYR A 101 -9.70 -12.55 -20.94
CA TYR A 101 -10.54 -13.01 -19.83
C TYR A 101 -9.76 -13.72 -18.72
N ASP A 102 -8.67 -14.42 -19.08
CA ASP A 102 -7.84 -15.15 -18.11
C ASP A 102 -7.15 -14.19 -17.12
N GLY A 103 -6.94 -12.93 -17.48
CA GLY A 103 -6.43 -11.90 -16.57
C GLY A 103 -7.36 -11.62 -15.37
N LEU A 104 -8.68 -11.85 -15.53
CA LEU A 104 -9.65 -11.64 -14.44
C LEU A 104 -9.50 -12.65 -13.30
N ILE A 105 -8.89 -13.81 -13.55
CA ILE A 105 -8.67 -14.81 -12.50
C ILE A 105 -7.77 -14.26 -11.39
N TYR A 106 -6.81 -13.40 -11.73
CA TYR A 106 -5.95 -12.74 -10.76
C TYR A 106 -6.73 -11.75 -9.89
N SER A 107 -7.64 -10.98 -10.48
CA SER A 107 -8.53 -10.08 -9.73
C SER A 107 -9.41 -10.84 -8.74
N LEU A 108 -9.94 -11.99 -9.14
CA LEU A 108 -10.77 -12.83 -8.26
C LEU A 108 -9.92 -13.46 -7.15
N GLY A 109 -8.70 -13.90 -7.44
CA GLY A 109 -7.78 -14.45 -6.46
C GLY A 109 -7.46 -13.46 -5.33
N PHE A 110 -7.19 -12.19 -5.67
CA PHE A 110 -6.98 -11.14 -4.66
C PHE A 110 -8.22 -10.90 -3.80
N LEU A 111 -9.42 -10.87 -4.40
CA LEU A 111 -10.68 -10.69 -3.68
C LEU A 111 -10.98 -11.86 -2.73
N VAL A 112 -10.77 -13.10 -3.18
CA VAL A 112 -11.04 -14.32 -2.39
C VAL A 112 -10.07 -14.47 -1.22
N GLY A 113 -8.86 -13.91 -1.32
CA GLY A 113 -7.90 -13.88 -0.21
C GLY A 113 -8.39 -13.13 1.03
N TRP A 114 -9.28 -12.14 0.86
CA TRP A 114 -9.77 -11.31 1.97
C TRP A 114 -10.58 -12.07 3.01
N PRO A 115 -11.65 -12.81 2.67
CA PRO A 115 -12.35 -13.66 3.63
C PRO A 115 -11.44 -14.61 4.38
N ILE A 116 -10.44 -15.20 3.69
CA ILE A 116 -9.50 -16.14 4.30
C ILE A 116 -8.68 -15.44 5.39
N ILE A 117 -8.12 -14.27 5.11
CA ILE A 117 -7.37 -13.48 6.09
C ILE A 117 -8.28 -13.00 7.23
N LEU A 118 -9.49 -12.55 6.90
CA LEU A 118 -10.45 -12.04 7.86
C LEU A 118 -10.88 -13.12 8.86
N PHE A 119 -11.21 -14.33 8.38
CA PHE A 119 -11.64 -15.43 9.25
C PHE A 119 -10.47 -16.12 9.97
N LEU A 120 -9.33 -16.36 9.31
CA LEU A 120 -8.25 -17.15 9.92
C LEU A 120 -7.27 -16.33 10.76
N ILE A 121 -7.06 -15.06 10.40
CA ILE A 121 -6.01 -14.24 10.99
C ILE A 121 -6.59 -13.12 11.85
N ALA A 122 -7.60 -12.39 11.36
CA ALA A 122 -8.04 -11.16 12.03
C ALA A 122 -8.58 -11.41 13.45
N GLU A 123 -9.34 -12.48 13.68
CA GLU A 123 -9.85 -12.82 15.02
C GLU A 123 -8.71 -13.08 16.01
N ARG A 124 -7.70 -13.87 15.60
CA ARG A 124 -6.54 -14.17 16.45
C ARG A 124 -5.74 -12.93 16.79
N LEU A 125 -5.56 -12.02 15.83
CA LEU A 125 -4.89 -10.74 16.04
C LEU A 125 -5.69 -9.83 16.98
N ARG A 126 -7.01 -9.77 16.82
CA ARG A 126 -7.90 -9.00 17.69
C ARG A 126 -7.84 -9.47 19.15
N ASN A 127 -7.83 -10.79 19.34
CA ASN A 127 -7.81 -11.40 20.68
C ASN A 127 -6.46 -11.23 21.40
N LEU A 128 -5.37 -10.94 20.69
CA LEU A 128 -4.05 -10.64 21.27
C LEU A 128 -3.96 -9.27 21.94
N GLY A 129 -4.90 -8.36 21.69
CA GLY A 129 -4.94 -7.02 22.31
C GLY A 129 -3.74 -6.13 21.94
N ARG A 130 -3.06 -6.41 20.83
CA ARG A 130 -1.94 -5.61 20.30
C ARG A 130 -2.36 -4.94 19.01
N TYR A 131 -1.79 -3.76 18.74
CA TYR A 131 -2.23 -2.91 17.62
C TYR A 131 -1.39 -3.06 16.35
N THR A 132 -0.12 -3.47 16.47
CA THR A 132 0.79 -3.56 15.31
C THR A 132 1.19 -5.00 15.02
N PHE A 133 1.44 -5.32 13.74
CA PHE A 133 1.96 -6.64 13.35
C PHE A 133 3.28 -6.98 14.06
N ALA A 134 4.16 -6.01 14.23
CA ALA A 134 5.42 -6.19 14.96
C ALA A 134 5.19 -6.58 16.43
N ASP A 135 4.20 -5.97 17.10
CA ASP A 135 3.83 -6.34 18.47
C ASP A 135 3.31 -7.77 18.55
N VAL A 136 2.49 -8.18 17.58
CA VAL A 136 1.94 -9.55 17.53
C VAL A 136 3.05 -10.56 17.23
N ALA A 137 3.90 -10.31 16.25
CA ALA A 137 5.02 -11.20 15.91
C ALA A 137 6.01 -11.32 17.08
N SER A 138 6.28 -10.22 17.77
CA SER A 138 7.15 -10.20 18.95
C SER A 138 6.52 -10.79 20.21
N TYR A 139 5.22 -11.12 20.22
CA TYR A 139 4.55 -11.72 21.37
C TYR A 139 5.12 -13.12 21.70
N ARG A 140 5.47 -13.90 20.67
CA ARG A 140 6.04 -15.26 20.82
C ARG A 140 7.54 -15.33 20.54
N LEU A 141 8.17 -14.22 20.20
CA LEU A 141 9.55 -14.15 19.72
C LEU A 141 10.34 -13.07 20.48
N LYS A 142 11.65 -12.96 20.20
CA LYS A 142 12.49 -11.93 20.83
C LYS A 142 12.13 -10.54 20.31
N GLN A 143 11.72 -9.63 21.22
CA GLN A 143 11.15 -8.34 20.85
C GLN A 143 12.09 -7.43 20.03
N GLY A 144 13.33 -7.24 20.47
CA GLY A 144 14.28 -6.35 19.80
C GLY A 144 14.53 -6.73 18.33
N PRO A 145 15.03 -7.94 18.05
CA PRO A 145 15.33 -8.36 16.68
C PRO A 145 14.10 -8.37 15.76
N ILE A 146 12.94 -8.84 16.24
CA ILE A 146 11.73 -8.92 15.42
C ILE A 146 11.18 -7.55 15.09
N ARG A 147 11.21 -6.60 16.03
CA ARG A 147 10.76 -5.23 15.76
C ARG A 147 11.64 -4.53 14.73
N ILE A 148 12.95 -4.70 14.81
CA ILE A 148 13.89 -4.16 13.81
C ILE A 148 13.64 -4.80 12.45
N LEU A 149 13.50 -6.14 12.40
CA LEU A 149 13.20 -6.86 11.17
C LEU A 149 11.89 -6.40 10.54
N SER A 150 10.81 -6.31 11.33
CA SER A 150 9.51 -5.83 10.86
C SER A 150 9.58 -4.39 10.37
N ALA A 151 10.26 -3.49 11.09
CA ALA A 151 10.40 -2.09 10.68
C ALA A 151 11.18 -1.96 9.36
N CYS A 152 12.35 -2.60 9.26
CA CYS A 152 13.15 -2.59 8.03
C CYS A 152 12.40 -3.24 6.86
N GLY A 153 11.77 -4.39 7.09
CA GLY A 153 10.97 -5.09 6.08
C GLY A 153 9.81 -4.22 5.59
N SER A 154 9.06 -3.59 6.49
CA SER A 154 7.99 -2.66 6.13
C SER A 154 8.50 -1.47 5.32
N LEU A 155 9.62 -0.85 5.72
CA LEU A 155 10.20 0.27 4.96
C LEU A 155 10.63 -0.13 3.56
N VAL A 156 11.27 -1.30 3.40
CA VAL A 156 11.68 -1.81 2.09
C VAL A 156 10.47 -2.08 1.20
N VAL A 157 9.45 -2.77 1.72
CA VAL A 157 8.23 -3.09 0.96
C VAL A 157 7.50 -1.81 0.58
N VAL A 158 7.33 -0.86 1.51
CA VAL A 158 6.68 0.43 1.24
C VAL A 158 7.47 1.23 0.21
N ALA A 159 8.81 1.27 0.28
CA ALA A 159 9.63 2.00 -0.69
C ALA A 159 9.45 1.45 -2.11
N LEU A 160 9.54 0.12 -2.29
CA LEU A 160 9.31 -0.52 -3.59
C LEU A 160 7.89 -0.27 -4.09
N TYR A 161 6.91 -0.34 -3.20
CA TYR A 161 5.51 -0.10 -3.52
C TYR A 161 5.25 1.34 -3.95
N LEU A 162 5.82 2.33 -3.25
CA LEU A 162 5.70 3.74 -3.61
C LEU A 162 6.36 4.05 -4.96
N ILE A 163 7.52 3.45 -5.26
CA ILE A 163 8.16 3.60 -6.57
C ILE A 163 7.21 3.13 -7.68
N ALA A 164 6.62 1.94 -7.54
CA ALA A 164 5.67 1.42 -8.52
C ALA A 164 4.44 2.33 -8.68
N GLN A 165 3.92 2.90 -7.58
CA GLN A 165 2.81 3.85 -7.65
C GLN A 165 3.19 5.17 -8.34
N MET A 166 4.38 5.71 -8.09
CA MET A 166 4.83 6.95 -8.74
C MET A 166 5.02 6.74 -10.24
N VAL A 167 5.54 5.59 -10.66
CA VAL A 167 5.64 5.23 -12.09
C VAL A 167 4.25 5.10 -12.71
N GLY A 168 3.32 4.40 -12.04
CA GLY A 168 1.94 4.27 -12.51
C GLY A 168 1.22 5.62 -12.63
N ALA A 169 1.40 6.52 -11.66
CA ALA A 169 0.83 7.86 -11.71
C ALA A 169 1.47 8.72 -12.82
N GLY A 170 2.79 8.63 -13.01
CA GLY A 170 3.50 9.35 -14.07
C GLY A 170 3.01 8.95 -15.47
N LYS A 171 2.82 7.64 -15.70
CA LYS A 171 2.30 7.11 -16.97
C LYS A 171 0.85 7.48 -17.27
N LEU A 172 0.08 7.91 -16.27
CA LEU A 172 -1.27 8.42 -16.46
C LEU A 172 -1.32 9.91 -16.82
N ILE A 173 -0.25 10.65 -16.55
CA ILE A 173 -0.15 12.11 -16.75
C ILE A 173 0.66 12.46 -18.01
N GLU A 174 1.63 11.61 -18.38
CA GLU A 174 2.35 11.64 -19.66
C GLU A 174 1.38 11.64 -20.86
#